data_AF-A0A256HCV7-F1
#
_entry.id   AF-A0A256HCV7-F1
#
_cell.length_a   1.000
_cell.length_b   1.000
_cell.length_c   1.000
_cell.angle_alpha   90.00
_cell.angle_beta   90.00
_cell.angle_gamma   90.00
#
_symmetry.space_group_name_H-M   'P 1'
#
loop_
_entity.id
_entity.type
_entity.pdbx_description
1 polymer ?
#
loop_
_entity_poly.entity_id
_entity_poly.type
_entity_poly.pdbx_seq_one_letter_code
_entity_poly.pdbx_strand_id
1 'polypeptide(L)'
;MTPDGEASGGTEPVDGPPPAEEGWERETVAYRGISRRLAAHYLVNLGGTLVGTDDPAEATRVDGDGWRVALSAETVTAAAAIRLTEVTAEFVGDPDALAELLPKYRQKAMRAGG
;
A
#
# COMPACT_ATOMS: atom_id res chain seq x y z
N MET A 1 -2.47 -25.50 -36.01
CA MET A 1 -3.27 -26.20 -34.99
C MET A 1 -2.52 -26.07 -33.68
N THR A 2 -2.88 -25.06 -32.90
CA THR A 2 -2.58 -24.93 -31.45
C THR A 2 -3.79 -25.53 -30.71
N PRO A 3 -3.71 -26.08 -29.48
CA PRO A 3 -3.30 -25.41 -28.23
C PRO A 3 -2.25 -26.26 -27.46
N ASP A 4 -1.63 -25.89 -26.35
CA ASP A 4 -2.13 -25.41 -25.05
C ASP A 4 -0.86 -24.98 -24.28
N GLY A 5 -0.71 -23.75 -23.81
CA GLY A 5 -1.37 -23.34 -22.57
C GLY A 5 -0.57 -23.76 -21.34
N GLU A 6 0.77 -23.63 -21.34
CA GLU A 6 1.56 -23.81 -20.12
C GLU A 6 1.21 -22.68 -19.14
N ALA A 7 0.34 -23.03 -18.21
CA ALA A 7 -0.06 -22.23 -17.07
C ALA A 7 1.19 -21.78 -16.31
N SER A 8 1.48 -20.48 -16.39
CA SER A 8 2.30 -19.78 -15.41
C SER A 8 1.57 -19.85 -14.07
N GLY A 9 1.75 -20.96 -13.36
CA GLY A 9 1.49 -21.08 -11.93
C GLY A 9 2.52 -20.25 -11.19
N GLY A 10 2.42 -18.92 -11.29
CA GLY A 10 3.11 -18.01 -10.41
C GLY A 10 2.63 -18.32 -9.01
N THR A 11 3.48 -18.96 -8.22
CA THR A 11 3.33 -18.92 -6.77
C THR A 11 3.53 -17.47 -6.38
N GLU A 12 2.45 -16.70 -6.39
CA GLU A 12 2.44 -15.36 -5.84
C GLU A 12 2.86 -15.52 -4.37
N PRO A 13 3.93 -14.86 -3.92
CA PRO A 13 4.21 -14.82 -2.50
C PRO A 13 2.97 -14.25 -1.83
N VAL A 14 2.38 -15.03 -0.92
CA VAL A 14 1.16 -14.68 -0.16
C VAL A 14 1.35 -13.44 0.75
N ASP A 15 2.54 -12.86 0.73
CA ASP A 15 3.01 -11.70 1.50
C ASP A 15 3.70 -10.65 0.59
N GLY A 16 3.51 -10.73 -0.74
CA GLY A 16 4.13 -9.82 -1.70
C GLY A 16 3.20 -8.67 -2.14
N PRO A 17 3.76 -7.56 -2.65
CA PRO A 17 2.96 -6.46 -3.20
C PRO A 17 2.05 -6.97 -4.31
N PRO A 18 0.83 -6.41 -4.47
CA PRO A 18 -0.14 -6.89 -5.43
C PRO A 18 0.46 -6.97 -6.86
N PRO A 19 0.02 -7.94 -7.68
CA PRO A 19 0.50 -8.08 -9.05
C PRO A 19 0.21 -6.79 -9.82
N ALA A 20 1.24 -6.23 -10.45
CA ALA A 20 1.10 -5.09 -11.35
C ALA A 20 0.57 -5.58 -12.69
N GLU A 21 -0.49 -4.96 -13.20
CA GLU A 21 -0.95 -5.20 -14.57
C GLU A 21 0.02 -4.56 -15.57
N GLU A 22 0.01 -4.98 -16.83
CA GLU A 22 0.86 -4.35 -17.85
C GLU A 22 0.53 -2.86 -17.96
N GLY A 23 1.53 -2.01 -17.70
CA GLY A 23 1.38 -0.55 -17.68
C GLY A 23 1.15 0.06 -16.30
N TRP A 24 1.01 -0.75 -15.24
CA TRP A 24 0.90 -0.24 -13.88
C TRP A 24 2.27 0.05 -13.26
N GLU A 25 2.36 1.18 -12.56
CA GLU A 25 3.55 1.59 -11.84
C GLU A 25 3.50 1.12 -10.38
N ARG A 26 4.68 1.03 -9.77
CA ARG A 26 4.86 0.68 -8.37
C ARG A 26 5.55 1.82 -7.64
N GLU A 27 5.02 2.17 -6.48
CA GLU A 27 5.60 3.20 -5.63
C GLU A 27 5.53 2.78 -4.17
N THR A 28 6.57 3.03 -3.40
CA THR A 28 6.61 2.67 -1.97
C THR A 28 6.75 3.91 -1.11
N VAL A 29 5.93 4.00 -0.07
CA VAL A 29 5.95 5.12 0.86
C VAL A 29 5.92 4.61 2.29
N ALA A 30 6.96 4.94 3.06
CA ALA A 30 7.06 4.60 4.47
C ALA A 30 6.86 5.84 5.36
N TYR A 31 6.10 5.69 6.44
CA TYR A 31 5.90 6.72 7.45
C TYR A 31 6.25 6.21 8.84
N ARG A 32 6.95 7.05 9.59
CA ARG A 32 7.32 6.79 10.98
C ARG A 32 6.42 7.57 11.91
N GLY A 33 6.00 6.94 13.01
CA GLY A 33 5.20 7.59 14.05
C GLY A 33 3.70 7.67 13.75
N ILE A 34 3.21 6.99 12.71
CA ILE A 34 1.78 6.77 12.47
C ILE A 34 1.43 5.30 12.61
N SER A 35 0.15 5.00 12.86
CA SER A 35 -0.36 3.63 12.95
C SER A 35 -0.90 3.14 11.60
N ARG A 36 -0.87 1.81 11.39
CA ARG A 36 -1.47 1.14 10.21
C ARG A 36 -2.92 1.55 10.02
N ARG A 37 -3.67 1.61 11.13
CA ARG A 37 -5.05 2.10 11.19
C ARG A 37 -5.22 3.45 10.52
N LEU A 38 -4.33 4.40 10.79
CA LEU A 38 -4.44 5.74 10.24
C LEU A 38 -4.14 5.76 8.74
N ALA A 39 -3.12 5.01 8.31
CA ALA A 39 -2.78 4.85 6.89
C ALA A 39 -3.95 4.23 6.10
N ALA A 40 -4.49 3.11 6.58
CA ALA A 40 -5.65 2.44 6.00
C ALA A 40 -6.87 3.37 5.94
N HIS A 41 -7.15 4.09 7.04
CA HIS A 41 -8.25 5.04 7.09
C HIS A 41 -8.12 6.18 6.06
N TYR A 42 -6.90 6.65 5.79
CA TYR A 42 -6.68 7.64 4.74
C TYR A 42 -6.89 7.08 3.34
N LEU A 43 -6.43 5.87 3.07
CA LEU A 43 -6.66 5.24 1.77
C LEU A 43 -8.14 5.02 1.52
N VAL A 44 -8.91 4.63 2.54
CA VAL A 44 -10.37 4.53 2.43
C VAL A 44 -11.02 5.88 2.13
N ASN A 45 -10.60 6.95 2.80
CA ASN A 45 -11.09 8.31 2.51
C ASN A 45 -10.71 8.81 1.11
N LEU A 46 -9.67 8.25 0.49
CA LEU A 46 -9.24 8.56 -0.88
C LEU A 46 -10.00 7.73 -1.94
N GLY A 47 -10.99 6.93 -1.52
CA GLY A 47 -11.78 6.07 -2.41
C GLY A 47 -11.37 4.61 -2.39
N GLY A 48 -10.47 4.22 -1.50
CA GLY A 48 -10.09 2.82 -1.29
C GLY A 48 -11.12 2.04 -0.47
N THR A 49 -11.05 0.72 -0.58
CA THR A 49 -11.84 -0.24 0.20
C THR A 49 -10.91 -1.27 0.82
N LEU A 50 -11.13 -1.59 2.10
CA LEU A 50 -10.33 -2.61 2.79
C LEU A 50 -10.63 -3.99 2.19
N VAL A 51 -9.58 -4.79 1.97
CA VAL A 51 -9.71 -6.15 1.45
C VAL A 51 -9.23 -7.14 2.51
N GLY A 52 -10.04 -8.17 2.77
CA GLY A 52 -9.73 -9.24 3.71
C GLY A 52 -9.97 -8.90 5.19
N THR A 53 -10.37 -7.67 5.51
CA THR A 53 -10.75 -7.24 6.86
C THR A 53 -11.65 -6.01 6.81
N ASP A 54 -12.54 -5.87 7.78
CA ASP A 54 -13.32 -4.66 8.03
C ASP A 54 -12.64 -3.72 9.05
N ASP A 55 -11.63 -4.20 9.78
CA ASP A 55 -10.93 -3.37 10.76
C ASP A 55 -9.70 -2.68 10.13
N PRO A 56 -9.63 -1.34 10.13
CA PRO A 56 -8.51 -0.61 9.57
C PRO A 56 -7.20 -0.84 10.31
N ALA A 57 -7.22 -1.22 11.59
CA ALA A 57 -6.01 -1.57 12.33
C ALA A 57 -5.40 -2.88 11.86
N GLU A 58 -6.20 -3.78 11.28
CA GLU A 58 -5.76 -5.07 10.73
C GLU A 58 -5.59 -5.04 9.20
N ALA A 59 -5.87 -3.91 8.56
CA ALA A 59 -5.81 -3.76 7.12
C ALA A 59 -4.39 -3.98 6.57
N THR A 60 -4.23 -5.05 5.79
CA THR A 60 -3.01 -5.36 5.04
C THR A 60 -3.14 -5.01 3.56
N ARG A 61 -4.37 -4.81 3.07
CA ARG A 61 -4.63 -4.47 1.66
C ARG A 61 -5.80 -3.50 1.51
N VAL A 62 -5.64 -2.53 0.62
CA VAL A 62 -6.68 -1.58 0.22
C VAL A 62 -6.75 -1.51 -1.30
N ASP A 63 -7.94 -1.63 -1.87
CA ASP A 63 -8.19 -1.57 -3.31
C ASP A 63 -8.96 -0.30 -3.65
N GLY A 64 -8.55 0.41 -4.69
CA GLY A 64 -9.22 1.61 -5.17
C GLY A 64 -9.36 1.60 -6.69
N ASP A 65 -9.94 2.67 -7.22
CA ASP A 65 -10.19 2.77 -8.66
C ASP A 65 -8.87 2.97 -9.44
N GLY A 66 -8.42 1.91 -10.12
CA GLY A 66 -7.17 1.92 -10.88
C GLY A 66 -5.89 1.82 -10.02
N TRP A 67 -6.01 1.49 -8.73
CA TRP A 67 -4.84 1.33 -7.85
C TRP A 67 -5.10 0.35 -6.70
N ARG A 68 -4.03 -0.22 -6.17
CA ARG A 68 -4.04 -1.13 -5.02
C ARG A 68 -2.88 -0.78 -4.09
N VAL A 69 -3.07 -1.01 -2.80
CA VAL A 69 -2.05 -0.75 -1.78
C VAL A 69 -1.92 -1.94 -0.85
N ALA A 70 -0.69 -2.40 -0.67
CA ALA A 70 -0.34 -3.28 0.45
C ALA A 70 0.17 -2.44 1.63
N LEU A 71 -0.26 -2.79 2.83
CA LEU A 71 0.08 -2.12 4.07
C LEU A 71 0.79 -3.08 5.02
N SER A 72 2.00 -2.71 5.39
CA SER A 72 2.82 -3.42 6.38
C SER A 72 3.15 -2.49 7.52
N ALA A 73 3.12 -3.00 8.75
CA ALA A 73 3.45 -2.21 9.93
C ALA A 73 4.44 -2.97 10.81
N GLU A 74 5.55 -2.31 11.10
CA GLU A 74 6.67 -2.89 11.81
C GLU A 74 7.21 -1.92 12.86
N THR A 75 7.80 -2.47 13.91
CA THR A 75 8.44 -1.65 14.96
C THR A 75 9.92 -1.55 14.65
N VAL A 76 10.36 -0.35 14.25
CA VAL A 76 11.75 -0.06 13.92
C VAL A 76 12.46 0.65 15.06
N THR A 77 13.77 0.44 15.18
CA THR A 77 14.60 1.15 16.15
C THR A 77 15.20 2.38 15.49
N ALA A 78 14.80 3.56 15.94
CA ALA A 78 15.41 4.82 15.58
C ALA A 78 16.64 5.11 16.46
N ALA A 79 17.34 6.22 16.17
CA ALA A 79 18.51 6.65 16.93
C ALA A 79 18.22 6.66 18.45
N ALA A 80 19.25 6.31 19.24
CA ALA A 80 19.19 6.24 20.71
C ALA A 80 18.14 5.26 21.30
N ALA A 81 17.95 4.10 20.66
CA ALA A 81 17.09 3.01 21.14
C ALA A 81 15.58 3.32 21.24
N ILE A 82 15.12 4.39 20.58
CA ILE A 82 13.71 4.74 20.51
C ILE A 82 13.02 3.77 19.54
N ARG A 83 11.97 3.08 19.98
CA ARG A 83 11.13 2.23 19.13
C ARG A 83 10.01 3.07 18.53
N LEU A 84 9.93 3.08 17.21
CA LEU A 84 8.86 3.77 16.46
C LEU A 84 8.10 2.74 15.64
N THR A 85 6.79 2.92 15.52
CA THR A 85 6.04 2.23 14.48
C THR A 85 6.36 2.87 13.14
N GLU A 86 6.79 2.03 12.20
CA GLU A 86 6.90 2.36 10.79
C GLU A 86 5.79 1.62 10.04
N VAL A 87 5.10 2.36 9.20
CA VAL A 87 4.08 1.82 8.31
C VAL A 87 4.57 2.01 6.89
N THR A 88 4.67 0.90 6.17
CA THR A 88 5.04 0.86 4.76
C THR A 88 3.78 0.65 3.94
N ALA A 89 3.56 1.53 2.98
CA ALA A 89 2.48 1.45 2.01
C ALA A 89 3.07 1.27 0.62
N GLU A 90 2.80 0.12 0.02
CA GLU A 90 3.25 -0.24 -1.33
C GLU A 90 2.10 -0.08 -2.31
N PHE A 91 2.18 0.95 -3.14
CA PHE A 91 1.22 1.31 -4.16
C PHE A 91 1.53 0.60 -5.47
N VAL A 92 0.51 0.08 -6.11
CA VAL A 92 0.58 -0.51 -7.44
C VAL A 92 -0.67 -0.10 -8.20
N GLY A 93 -0.54 0.51 -9.38
CA GLY A 93 -1.71 1.02 -10.09
C GLY A 93 -1.37 1.75 -11.36
N ASP A 94 -2.41 2.23 -12.03
CA ASP A 94 -2.27 3.08 -13.20
C ASP A 94 -1.45 4.35 -12.88
N PRO A 95 -0.51 4.75 -13.76
CA PRO A 95 0.34 5.92 -13.54
C PRO A 95 -0.47 7.20 -13.29
N ASP A 96 -1.57 7.44 -14.00
CA ASP A 96 -2.41 8.62 -13.82
C ASP A 96 -3.13 8.56 -12.46
N ALA A 97 -3.66 7.39 -12.09
CA ALA A 97 -4.30 7.18 -10.79
C ALA A 97 -3.31 7.37 -9.62
N LEU A 98 -2.09 6.83 -9.74
CA LEU A 98 -1.04 7.01 -8.73
C LEU A 98 -0.54 8.45 -8.67
N ALA A 99 -0.40 9.13 -9.81
CA ALA A 99 -0.01 10.54 -9.87
C ALA A 99 -1.01 11.45 -9.15
N GLU A 100 -2.29 11.09 -9.09
CA GLU A 100 -3.29 11.79 -8.28
C GLU A 100 -3.29 11.38 -6.80
N LEU A 101 -3.10 10.09 -6.52
CA LEU A 101 -3.20 9.51 -5.17
C LEU A 101 -1.99 9.85 -4.31
N LEU A 102 -0.78 9.62 -4.83
CA LEU A 102 0.48 9.78 -4.11
C LEU A 102 0.68 11.18 -3.53
N PRO A 103 0.46 12.30 -4.26
CA PRO A 103 0.59 13.63 -3.67
C PRO A 103 -0.44 13.87 -2.56
N LYS A 104 -1.69 13.39 -2.70
CA LYS A 104 -2.73 13.53 -1.65
C LYS A 104 -2.35 12.74 -0.39
N TYR A 105 -1.81 11.53 -0.57
CA TYR A 105 -1.34 10.67 0.51
C TYR A 105 -0.07 11.23 1.20
N ARG A 106 0.91 11.71 0.42
CA ARG A 106 2.17 12.32 0.90
C ARG A 106 1.96 13.69 1.56
N GLN A 107 1.07 14.53 1.05
CA GLN A 107 0.86 15.90 1.55
C GLN A 107 0.37 15.92 3.02
N LYS A 108 -0.40 14.92 3.44
CA LYS A 108 -0.89 14.84 4.83
C LYS A 108 0.21 14.53 5.84
N ALA A 109 1.29 13.88 5.42
CA ALA A 109 2.43 13.61 6.28
C ALA A 109 3.31 14.84 6.54
N MET A 110 3.29 15.85 5.67
CA MET A 110 4.06 17.08 5.85
C MET A 110 3.34 18.16 6.68
N ARG A 111 2.00 18.15 6.76
CA ARG A 111 1.25 19.20 7.50
C ARG A 111 1.12 18.99 9.01
N ALA A 112 1.68 17.89 9.56
CA ALA A 112 1.75 17.64 10.99
C ALA A 112 3.14 17.91 11.59
N GLY A 113 4.11 18.35 10.77
CA GLY A 113 5.48 18.71 11.19
C GLY A 113 5.77 20.20 11.07
N GLY A 114 4.80 21.04 11.46
CA GLY A 114 5.04 22.46 11.76
C GLY A 114 5.22 22.66 13.25
#